data_AF-A0AAF1K121-F1
#
_entry.id   AF-A0AAF1K121-F1
#
_cell.length_a   1.000
_cell.length_b   1.000
_cell.length_c   1.000
_cell.angle_alpha   90.00
_cell.angle_beta   90.00
_cell.angle_gamma   90.00
#
_symmetry.space_group_name_H-M   'P 1'
#
loop_
_entity.id
_entity.type
_entity.pdbx_description
1 polymer ?
#
loop_
_entity_poly.entity_id
_entity_poly.type
_entity_poly.pdbx_seq_one_letter_code
_entity_poly.pdbx_strand_id
1 'polypeptide(L)'
;MSFARRNSLRVSTALAMALILAGCVTPAETPTAVDATTATVSTGDPLIAFVAGAAPGAEGANIGAGMPSRFRLTRSYSAASGAECREVQETPAGGVERLRLVCRDPNGQWREARPLLSNVYSRQ
;
A
#
# COMPACT_ATOMS: atom_id res chain seq x y z
N MET A 1 -63.58 -4.93 21.36
CA MET A 1 -63.00 -5.88 20.39
C MET A 1 -61.75 -5.24 19.83
N SER A 2 -60.58 -5.68 20.29
CA SER A 2 -59.26 -5.06 20.07
C SER A 2 -58.33 -6.07 19.43
N PHE A 3 -58.10 -6.01 18.11
CA PHE A 3 -57.02 -6.74 17.43
C PHE A 3 -56.77 -6.14 16.06
N ALA A 4 -55.78 -5.26 15.91
CA ALA A 4 -55.07 -4.99 14.64
C ALA A 4 -54.10 -3.79 14.75
N ARG A 5 -52.98 -3.91 15.48
CA ARG A 5 -51.90 -2.89 15.42
C ARG A 5 -50.54 -3.34 15.95
N ARG A 6 -50.15 -4.61 15.78
CA ARG A 6 -48.82 -5.11 16.23
C ARG A 6 -47.92 -5.71 15.15
N ASN A 7 -48.38 -5.87 13.91
CA ASN A 7 -47.62 -6.63 12.90
C ASN A 7 -46.73 -5.79 11.96
N SER A 8 -46.79 -4.46 12.03
CA SER A 8 -46.06 -3.58 11.10
C SER A 8 -44.59 -3.34 11.49
N LEU A 9 -44.18 -3.60 12.73
CA LEU A 9 -42.81 -3.30 13.18
C LEU A 9 -41.78 -4.39 12.87
N ARG A 10 -42.21 -5.63 12.60
CA ARG A 10 -41.28 -6.75 12.35
C ARG A 10 -40.83 -6.86 10.89
N VAL A 11 -41.57 -6.26 9.96
CA VAL A 11 -41.24 -6.31 8.53
C VAL A 11 -40.10 -5.33 8.20
N SER A 12 -40.00 -4.21 8.92
CA SER A 12 -39.01 -3.17 8.65
C SER A 12 -37.57 -3.55 9.05
N THR A 13 -37.39 -4.40 10.08
CA THR A 13 -36.04 -4.82 10.51
C THR A 13 -35.40 -5.86 9.61
N ALA A 14 -36.19 -6.68 8.89
CA ALA A 14 -35.65 -7.66 7.95
C ALA A 14 -35.10 -7.00 6.66
N LEU A 15 -35.71 -5.89 6.23
CA LEU A 15 -35.30 -5.20 5.00
C LEU A 15 -34.01 -4.37 5.18
N ALA A 16 -33.76 -3.83 6.38
CA ALA A 16 -32.56 -3.04 6.67
C ALA A 16 -31.27 -3.88 6.67
N MET A 17 -31.35 -5.17 7.00
CA MET A 17 -30.18 -6.06 7.06
C MET A 17 -29.72 -6.54 5.67
N ALA A 18 -30.59 -6.46 4.65
CA ALA A 18 -30.25 -6.85 3.27
C ALA A 18 -29.51 -5.76 2.47
N LEU A 19 -29.61 -4.48 2.85
CA LEU A 19 -28.96 -3.37 2.12
C LEU A 19 -27.47 -3.17 2.44
N ILE A 20 -26.94 -3.81 3.50
CA ILE A 20 -25.53 -3.63 3.91
C ILE A 20 -24.58 -4.49 3.03
N LEU A 21 -25.11 -5.34 2.14
CA LEU A 21 -24.33 -6.13 1.18
C LEU A 21 -24.19 -5.49 -0.21
N ALA A 22 -24.63 -4.23 -0.39
CA ALA A 22 -24.30 -3.47 -1.60
C ALA A 22 -22.80 -3.10 -1.56
N GLY A 23 -21.98 -4.05 -2.01
CA GLY A 23 -20.54 -3.94 -2.12
C GLY A 23 -20.12 -2.71 -2.92
N CYS A 24 -19.05 -2.07 -2.44
CA CYS A 24 -18.24 -1.16 -3.22
C CYS A 24 -17.72 -1.91 -4.46
N VAL A 25 -18.38 -1.73 -5.59
CA VAL A 25 -17.77 -2.02 -6.89
C VAL A 25 -16.74 -0.91 -7.15
N THR A 26 -15.49 -1.22 -6.89
CA THR A 26 -14.36 -0.39 -7.34
C THR A 26 -14.30 -0.49 -8.87
N PRO A 27 -14.34 0.62 -9.63
CA PRO A 27 -14.09 0.56 -11.06
C PRO A 27 -12.67 0.03 -11.27
N ALA A 28 -12.57 -1.08 -12.01
CA ALA A 28 -11.30 -1.60 -12.48
C ALA A 28 -10.78 -0.62 -13.54
N GLU A 29 -9.89 0.26 -13.11
CA GLU A 29 -9.10 1.09 -14.01
C GLU A 29 -8.17 0.15 -14.80
N THR A 30 -8.41 0.06 -16.10
CA THR A 30 -7.52 -0.64 -17.04
C THR A 30 -6.12 -0.08 -16.87
N PRO A 31 -5.10 -0.90 -16.53
CA PRO A 31 -3.73 -0.42 -16.53
C PRO A 31 -3.34 -0.13 -17.97
N THR A 32 -3.36 1.15 -18.33
CA THR A 32 -2.62 1.67 -19.48
C THR A 32 -1.18 1.19 -19.29
N ALA A 33 -0.68 0.40 -20.23
CA ALA A 33 0.70 -0.04 -20.25
C ALA A 33 1.58 1.20 -20.07
N VAL A 34 2.24 1.29 -18.92
CA VAL A 34 3.14 2.38 -18.61
C VAL A 34 4.32 2.21 -19.55
N ASP A 35 4.38 3.13 -20.50
CA ASP A 35 5.51 3.34 -21.38
C ASP A 35 6.79 3.31 -20.54
N ALA A 36 7.79 2.57 -21.01
CA ALA A 36 9.04 2.35 -20.31
C ALA A 36 9.73 3.70 -20.10
N THR A 37 9.39 4.35 -19.00
CA THR A 37 9.93 5.63 -18.60
C THR A 37 11.41 5.38 -18.38
N THR A 38 12.21 5.93 -19.28
CA THR A 38 13.66 6.03 -19.16
C THR A 38 14.00 6.42 -17.73
N ALA A 39 14.65 5.50 -17.02
CA ALA A 39 15.08 5.70 -15.64
C ALA A 39 15.98 6.95 -15.60
N THR A 40 15.41 8.09 -15.21
CA THR A 40 16.20 9.25 -14.82
C THR A 40 17.05 8.82 -13.64
N VAL A 41 18.37 8.84 -13.83
CA VAL A 41 19.33 8.67 -12.74
C VAL A 41 19.13 9.84 -11.79
N SER A 42 18.30 9.63 -10.77
CA SER A 42 18.12 10.59 -9.69
C SER A 42 19.42 10.64 -8.89
N THR A 43 20.01 11.83 -8.74
CA THR A 43 21.21 12.07 -7.92
C THR A 43 20.94 11.89 -6.42
N GLY A 44 19.67 11.72 -6.02
CA GLY A 44 19.26 11.37 -4.66
C GLY A 44 19.17 9.86 -4.43
N ASP A 45 18.88 9.44 -3.20
CA ASP A 45 18.63 8.03 -2.90
C ASP A 45 17.44 7.52 -3.75
N PRO A 46 17.66 6.56 -4.65
CA PRO A 46 16.63 6.09 -5.58
C PRO A 46 15.47 5.39 -4.87
N LEU A 47 15.69 4.81 -3.69
CA LEU A 47 14.61 4.27 -2.87
C LEU A 47 13.69 5.39 -2.38
N ILE A 48 14.27 6.49 -1.90
CA ILE A 48 13.50 7.65 -1.41
C ILE A 48 12.70 8.30 -2.53
N ALA A 49 13.30 8.44 -3.73
CA ALA A 49 12.61 8.95 -4.90
C ALA A 49 11.42 8.06 -5.33
N PHE A 50 11.62 6.73 -5.34
CA PHE A 50 10.54 5.77 -5.61
C PHE A 50 9.41 5.88 -4.58
N VAL A 51 9.75 5.88 -3.28
CA VAL A 51 8.76 5.91 -2.19
C VAL A 51 7.91 7.18 -2.21
N ALA A 52 8.46 8.32 -2.64
CA ALA A 52 7.73 9.59 -2.62
C ALA A 52 6.47 9.61 -3.50
N GLY A 53 6.46 8.85 -4.60
CA GLY A 53 5.36 8.81 -5.57
C GLY A 53 4.64 7.46 -5.71
N ALA A 54 5.22 6.38 -5.21
CA ALA A 54 4.68 5.04 -5.41
C ALA A 54 3.34 4.80 -4.67
N ALA A 55 2.44 4.04 -5.27
CA ALA A 55 1.27 3.48 -4.58
C ALA A 55 1.57 2.04 -4.10
N PRO A 56 0.81 1.47 -3.14
CA PRO A 56 0.91 0.05 -2.81
C PRO A 56 0.74 -0.85 -4.04
N GLY A 57 1.65 -1.81 -4.20
CA GLY A 57 1.74 -2.68 -5.37
C GLY A 57 2.63 -2.14 -6.49
N ALA A 58 3.02 -0.86 -6.46
CA ALA A 58 3.92 -0.29 -7.46
C ALA A 58 5.30 -0.97 -7.38
N GLU A 59 5.90 -1.13 -8.55
CA GLU A 59 7.23 -1.69 -8.73
C GLU A 59 8.16 -0.64 -9.35
N GLY A 60 9.44 -0.72 -9.03
CA GLY A 60 10.47 0.16 -9.56
C GLY A 60 11.81 -0.56 -9.61
N ALA A 61 12.78 0.04 -10.28
CA ALA A 61 14.14 -0.48 -10.30
C ALA A 61 15.16 0.65 -10.25
N ASN A 62 16.25 0.41 -9.55
CA ASN A 62 17.47 1.20 -9.63
C ASN A 62 18.48 0.43 -10.48
N ILE A 63 18.94 1.06 -11.57
CA ILE A 63 19.97 0.54 -12.48
C ILE A 63 21.14 1.55 -12.56
N GLY A 64 21.36 2.32 -11.49
CA GLY A 64 22.46 3.28 -11.39
C GLY A 64 23.83 2.62 -11.20
N ALA A 65 24.86 3.42 -10.90
CA ALA A 65 26.25 2.97 -10.78
C ALA A 65 26.53 1.98 -9.62
N GLY A 66 25.54 1.71 -8.76
CA GLY A 66 25.61 0.73 -7.69
C GLY A 66 25.14 -0.66 -8.13
N MET A 67 24.94 -1.56 -7.16
CA MET A 67 24.30 -2.85 -7.44
C MET A 67 22.84 -2.61 -7.84
N PRO A 68 22.39 -3.09 -9.01
CA PRO A 68 21.02 -2.89 -9.44
C PRO A 68 20.07 -3.56 -8.46
N SER A 69 18.94 -2.91 -8.17
CA SER A 69 17.93 -3.43 -7.25
C SER A 69 16.53 -3.17 -7.78
N ARG A 70 15.62 -4.11 -7.51
CA ARG A 70 14.18 -3.94 -7.74
C ARG A 70 13.51 -3.56 -6.44
N PHE A 71 12.52 -2.69 -6.52
CA PHE A 71 11.71 -2.23 -5.41
C PHE A 71 10.25 -2.61 -5.67
N ARG A 72 9.54 -3.00 -4.62
CA ARG A 72 8.09 -3.14 -4.64
C ARG A 72 7.51 -2.58 -3.36
N LEU A 73 6.62 -1.59 -3.48
CA LEU A 73 5.93 -1.04 -2.32
C LEU A 73 4.84 -2.03 -1.89
N THR A 74 4.94 -2.59 -0.69
CA THR A 74 4.00 -3.63 -0.22
C THR A 74 2.89 -3.07 0.65
N ARG A 75 3.20 -2.09 1.49
CA ARG A 75 2.22 -1.42 2.37
C ARG A 75 2.53 0.05 2.57
N SER A 76 1.47 0.83 2.77
CA SER A 76 1.52 2.20 3.29
C SER A 76 0.59 2.29 4.49
N TYR A 77 1.04 2.90 5.58
CA TYR A 77 0.29 3.01 6.84
C TYR A 77 0.73 4.20 7.67
N SER A 78 -0.12 4.67 8.60
CA SER A 78 0.28 5.65 9.61
C SER A 78 0.80 4.93 10.85
N ALA A 79 2.01 5.27 11.29
CA ALA A 79 2.55 4.80 12.55
C ALA A 79 1.79 5.39 13.75
N ALA A 80 1.98 4.82 14.95
CA ALA A 80 1.37 5.34 16.17
C ALA A 80 1.80 6.79 16.49
N SER A 81 2.95 7.23 15.97
CA SER A 81 3.41 8.62 16.03
C SER A 81 2.67 9.58 15.08
N GLY A 82 1.79 9.06 14.22
CA GLY A 82 1.13 9.80 13.15
C GLY A 82 1.95 9.92 11.86
N ALA A 83 3.22 9.49 11.85
CA ALA A 83 4.05 9.51 10.66
C ALA A 83 3.52 8.55 9.59
N GLU A 84 3.47 8.98 8.33
CA GLU A 84 3.21 8.09 7.19
C GLU A 84 4.44 7.22 6.95
N CYS A 85 4.27 5.90 6.94
CA CYS A 85 5.31 4.92 6.74
C CYS A 85 4.96 3.98 5.59
N ARG A 86 5.97 3.62 4.81
CA ARG A 86 5.87 2.80 3.62
C ARG A 86 6.89 1.68 3.70
N GLU A 87 6.44 0.47 3.38
CA GLU A 87 7.32 -0.68 3.29
C GLU A 87 7.59 -1.07 1.87
N VAL A 88 8.86 -1.37 1.65
CA VAL A 88 9.38 -1.68 0.34
C VAL A 88 10.14 -2.98 0.44
N GLN A 89 9.74 -3.95 -0.37
CA GLN A 89 10.58 -5.10 -0.68
C GLN A 89 11.65 -4.65 -1.66
N GLU A 90 12.91 -4.74 -1.25
CA GLU A 90 14.05 -4.52 -2.12
C GLU A 90 14.71 -5.85 -2.45
N THR A 91 14.90 -6.12 -3.74
CA THR A 91 15.64 -7.29 -4.23
C THR A 91 16.87 -6.82 -5.00
N PRO A 92 18.07 -6.84 -4.39
CA PRO A 92 19.32 -6.60 -5.11
C PRO A 92 19.55 -7.68 -6.15
N ALA A 93 20.19 -7.34 -7.26
CA ALA A 93 20.55 -8.31 -8.29
C ALA A 93 21.50 -9.38 -7.72
N GLY A 94 21.07 -10.65 -7.78
CA GLY A 94 21.81 -11.77 -7.20
C GLY A 94 21.81 -11.82 -5.66
N GLY A 95 21.03 -10.95 -5.01
CA GLY A 95 20.88 -10.90 -3.56
C GLY A 95 19.57 -11.52 -3.07
N VAL A 96 19.41 -11.53 -1.75
CA VAL A 96 18.16 -11.94 -1.09
C VAL A 96 17.24 -10.72 -0.92
N GLU A 97 15.95 -10.94 -1.09
CA GLU A 97 14.92 -9.95 -0.81
C GLU A 97 15.00 -9.47 0.65
N ARG A 98 14.92 -8.16 0.85
CA ARG A 98 14.93 -7.51 2.17
C ARG A 98 13.82 -6.48 2.29
N LEU A 99 13.22 -6.41 3.47
CA LEU A 99 12.21 -5.42 3.81
C LEU A 99 12.90 -4.11 4.25
N ARG A 100 12.58 -3.02 3.57
CA ARG A 100 12.99 -1.64 3.91
C ARG A 100 11.76 -0.89 4.42
N LEU A 101 11.94 -0.03 5.42
CA LEU A 101 10.90 0.83 5.97
C LEU A 101 11.31 2.29 5.76
N VAL A 102 10.43 3.09 5.18
CA VAL A 102 10.66 4.52 4.94
C VAL A 102 9.49 5.30 5.51
N CYS A 103 9.76 6.28 6.37
CA CYS A 103 8.73 7.09 7.00
C CYS A 103 8.91 8.56 6.66
N ARG A 104 7.78 9.28 6.57
CA ARG A 104 7.72 10.71 6.36
C ARG A 104 7.89 11.42 7.69
N ASP A 105 8.90 12.28 7.77
CA ASP A 105 9.17 13.10 8.95
C ASP A 105 8.17 14.27 9.06
N PRO A 106 8.14 14.99 10.20
CA PRO A 106 7.24 16.13 10.37
C PRO A 106 7.45 17.29 9.38
N ASN A 107 8.63 17.38 8.76
CA ASN A 107 8.92 18.37 7.71
C ASN A 107 8.45 17.88 6.33
N GLY A 108 7.80 16.72 6.28
CA GLY A 108 7.29 16.10 5.07
C GLY A 108 8.34 15.36 4.25
N GLN A 109 9.57 15.18 4.76
CA GLN A 109 10.65 14.49 4.06
C GLN A 109 10.63 13.00 4.35
N TRP A 110 10.87 12.19 3.32
CA TRP A 110 10.98 10.74 3.46
C TRP A 110 12.37 10.35 3.96
N ARG A 111 12.42 9.49 4.97
CA ARG A 111 13.67 8.98 5.57
C ARG A 111 13.55 7.51 5.87
N GLU A 112 14.65 6.78 5.73
CA GLU A 112 14.69 5.39 6.12
C GLU A 112 14.56 5.24 7.64
N ALA A 113 13.74 4.27 8.05
CA ALA A 113 13.55 3.88 9.42
C ALA A 113 13.88 2.39 9.57
N ARG A 114 14.21 1.98 10.80
CA ARG A 114 14.49 0.57 11.10
C ARG A 114 13.17 -0.21 11.20
N PRO A 115 12.98 -1.29 10.41
CA PRO A 115 11.83 -2.16 10.60
C PRO A 115 11.86 -2.77 12.01
N LEU A 116 10.75 -2.71 12.73
CA LEU A 116 10.63 -3.36 14.04
C LEU A 116 10.46 -4.87 13.92
N LEU A 117 9.97 -5.34 12.77
CA LEU A 117 9.76 -6.73 12.45
C LEU A 117 10.64 -7.10 11.27
N SER A 118 11.77 -7.76 11.56
CA SER A 118 12.71 -8.28 10.56
C SER A 118 12.26 -9.61 9.96
N ASN A 119 11.00 -10.01 10.17
CA ASN A 119 10.51 -11.30 9.71
C ASN A 119 10.49 -11.27 8.19
N VAL A 120 11.61 -11.72 7.62
CA VAL A 120 11.69 -12.34 6.30
C VAL A 120 10.57 -13.37 6.31
N TYR A 121 9.44 -13.02 5.72
CA TYR A 121 8.44 -14.00 5.34
C TYR A 121 9.15 -14.88 4.31
N SER A 122 9.83 -15.91 4.79
CA SER A 122 10.09 -17.12 4.03
C SER A 122 8.71 -17.63 3.61
N ARG A 123 8.26 -17.22 2.42
CA ARG A 123 7.19 -17.95 1.75
C ARG A 123 7.75 -19.34 1.46
N GLN A 124 7.17 -20.31 2.16
CA GLN A 124 7.17 -21.72 1.79
C GLN A 124 6.63 -21.89 0.36
#